data_AF-A0A7C7WI32-F1
#
_entry.id   AF-A0A7C7WI32-F1
#
_cell.length_a   1.000
_cell.length_b   1.000
_cell.length_c   1.000
_cell.angle_alpha   90.00
_cell.angle_beta   90.00
_cell.angle_gamma   90.00
#
_symmetry.space_group_name_H-M   'P 1'
#
loop_
_entity.id
_entity.type
_entity.pdbx_description
1 polymer ?
#
loop_
_entity_poly.entity_id
_entity_poly.type
_entity_poly.pdbx_seq_one_letter_code
_entity_poly.pdbx_strand_id
1 'polypeptide(L)'
;MSQPRVDRRQSVKTAGVASAVLATGWTTWGCAAPAPSTDQTLPGPDPAERDLALYALDEAQSAGAKYADSRVSRHWTESVSAREDRITGVSKSESYGIGVRALVSGSWGFTATRELTREAVARAARDAVAIARANDDVAPAETTLAPVAPVPDGRWVTPHETDPFDVPIEEKADLLFRANAAALGVQGVRFVSSSVGSNKESRLVATTDGSLIQQTFMRVNPSMNITAVATAGDFASRGSVADPAGLGWEYVVGLDLAENAPRWAEEAVMKLRALSRRLGYEGTTGRVARCGHGARNHRGAAPIHCRPGRWPSGGHDGVGTSEPGGYLARRLRDPA
;
A
#
# COMPACT_ATOMS: atom_id res chain seq x y z
N MET A 1 -58.95 42.52 -34.14
CA MET A 1 -59.01 41.88 -32.81
C MET A 1 -57.58 41.70 -32.32
N SER A 2 -57.22 42.54 -31.36
CA SER A 2 -55.89 42.76 -30.79
C SER A 2 -55.54 41.69 -29.75
N GLN A 3 -54.33 41.11 -29.85
CA GLN A 3 -53.79 40.20 -28.83
C GLN A 3 -53.51 40.93 -27.51
N PRO A 4 -53.75 40.30 -26.34
CA PRO A 4 -53.50 40.92 -25.04
C PRO A 4 -52.00 40.96 -24.73
N ARG A 5 -51.51 42.14 -24.34
CA ARG A 5 -50.15 42.37 -23.82
C ARG A 5 -50.05 41.80 -22.40
N VAL A 6 -49.15 40.84 -22.18
CA VAL A 6 -48.79 40.37 -20.83
C VAL A 6 -47.79 41.36 -20.22
N ASP A 7 -48.15 41.89 -19.05
CA ASP A 7 -47.40 42.90 -18.29
C ASP A 7 -46.21 42.28 -17.54
N ARG A 8 -45.01 42.85 -17.73
CA ARG A 8 -43.74 42.42 -17.13
C ARG A 8 -43.71 42.50 -15.60
N ARG A 9 -44.70 43.14 -14.96
CA ARG A 9 -44.77 43.26 -13.50
C ARG A 9 -45.44 42.10 -12.77
N GLN A 10 -46.09 41.16 -13.47
CA GLN A 10 -46.65 39.96 -12.83
C GLN A 10 -45.71 38.75 -12.79
N SER A 11 -44.67 38.70 -13.63
CA SER A 11 -43.69 37.59 -13.66
C SER A 11 -42.70 37.59 -12.49
N VAL A 12 -42.58 38.70 -11.74
CA VAL A 12 -41.66 38.80 -10.59
C VAL A 12 -42.30 38.27 -9.29
N LYS A 13 -43.63 38.14 -9.22
CA LYS A 13 -44.32 37.63 -8.01
C LYS A 13 -44.51 36.10 -8.01
N THR A 14 -44.36 35.43 -9.14
CA THR A 14 -44.50 33.96 -9.25
C THR A 14 -43.18 33.20 -9.25
N ALA A 15 -42.03 33.89 -9.21
CA ALA A 15 -40.69 33.28 -9.14
C ALA A 15 -40.18 33.05 -7.70
N GLY A 16 -40.98 33.39 -6.68
CA GLY A 16 -40.54 33.41 -5.27
C GLY A 16 -40.79 32.16 -4.43
N VAL A 17 -41.32 31.04 -4.97
CA VAL A 17 -41.74 29.88 -4.14
C VAL A 17 -41.14 28.53 -4.59
N ALA A 18 -40.18 28.50 -5.52
CA ALA A 18 -39.60 27.23 -6.01
C ALA A 18 -38.09 27.07 -5.75
N SER A 19 -37.58 27.54 -4.60
CA SER A 19 -36.14 27.39 -4.24
C SER A 19 -35.88 26.68 -2.91
N ALA A 20 -36.86 26.00 -2.33
CA ALA A 20 -36.69 25.34 -1.02
C ALA A 20 -36.50 23.80 -1.05
N VAL A 21 -36.37 23.14 -2.20
CA VAL A 21 -36.28 21.65 -2.25
C VAL A 21 -35.13 21.11 -3.11
N LEU A 22 -34.05 21.88 -3.36
CA LEU A 22 -32.86 21.37 -4.06
C LEU A 22 -31.57 21.36 -3.23
N ALA A 23 -31.65 21.58 -1.92
CA ALA A 23 -30.48 21.51 -1.02
C ALA A 23 -30.17 20.09 -0.49
N THR A 24 -30.85 19.04 -0.96
CA THR A 24 -30.60 17.65 -0.52
C THR A 24 -30.18 16.69 -1.64
N GLY A 25 -29.97 17.20 -2.86
CA GLY A 25 -29.75 16.37 -4.05
C GLY A 25 -28.29 16.09 -4.43
N TRP A 26 -27.29 16.63 -3.72
CA TRP A 26 -25.86 16.47 -4.09
C TRP A 26 -25.11 15.44 -3.22
N THR A 27 -25.77 14.78 -2.28
CA THR A 27 -25.12 13.82 -1.36
C THR A 27 -25.19 12.36 -1.80
N THR A 28 -25.87 12.00 -2.89
CA THR A 28 -26.10 10.57 -3.23
C THR A 28 -25.13 9.96 -4.23
N TRP A 29 -24.10 10.71 -4.66
CA TRP A 29 -22.90 10.14 -5.31
C TRP A 29 -21.69 10.14 -4.38
N GLY A 30 -21.92 10.34 -3.08
CA GLY A 30 -20.96 9.97 -2.06
C GLY A 30 -21.11 8.48 -1.81
N CYS A 31 -20.08 7.69 -2.13
CA CYS A 31 -19.79 6.54 -1.29
C CYS A 31 -19.70 7.09 0.14
N ALA A 32 -20.79 7.01 0.91
CA ALA A 32 -20.71 7.19 2.34
C ALA A 32 -19.81 6.05 2.80
N ALA A 33 -18.51 6.34 2.91
CA ALA A 33 -17.59 5.41 3.53
C ALA A 33 -18.23 5.05 4.87
N PRO A 34 -18.45 3.76 5.16
CA PRO A 34 -19.00 3.38 6.46
C PRO A 34 -18.17 4.08 7.53
N ALA A 35 -18.84 4.56 8.59
CA ALA A 35 -18.13 5.09 9.74
C ALA A 35 -17.03 4.10 10.12
N PRO A 36 -15.79 4.56 10.36
CA PRO A 36 -14.67 3.65 10.62
C PRO A 36 -15.06 2.73 11.77
N SER A 37 -15.35 1.46 11.46
CA SER A 37 -15.63 0.45 12.47
C SER A 37 -14.29 0.04 13.03
N THR A 38 -14.03 0.43 14.27
CA THR A 38 -12.81 0.05 14.97
C THR A 38 -13.07 -1.29 15.66
N ASP A 39 -12.29 -2.29 15.31
CA ASP A 39 -12.38 -3.58 15.96
C ASP A 39 -11.67 -3.51 17.32
N GLN A 40 -12.46 -3.44 18.39
CA GLN A 40 -11.98 -3.31 19.76
C GLN A 40 -11.39 -4.61 20.32
N THR A 41 -11.52 -5.72 19.59
CA THR A 41 -10.81 -6.97 19.92
C THR A 41 -9.33 -6.90 19.56
N LEU A 42 -8.94 -5.98 18.68
CA LEU A 42 -7.55 -5.76 18.31
C LEU A 42 -6.77 -5.08 19.44
N PRO A 43 -5.45 -5.31 19.53
CA PRO A 43 -4.59 -4.66 20.52
C PRO A 43 -4.69 -3.13 20.43
N GLY A 44 -4.90 -2.49 21.59
CA GLY A 44 -4.81 -1.04 21.73
C GLY A 44 -3.36 -0.55 21.82
N PRO A 45 -3.14 0.78 21.85
CA PRO A 45 -1.82 1.34 22.03
C PRO A 45 -1.24 1.01 23.42
N ASP A 46 0.08 0.89 23.49
CA ASP A 46 0.77 0.83 24.78
C ASP A 46 0.52 2.13 25.58
N PRO A 47 0.25 2.06 26.90
CA PRO A 47 -0.03 3.26 27.70
C PRO A 47 1.09 4.30 27.69
N ALA A 48 2.36 3.88 27.71
CA ALA A 48 3.49 4.81 27.69
C ALA A 48 3.66 5.45 26.31
N GLU A 49 3.47 4.68 25.23
CA GLU A 49 3.45 5.22 23.86
C GLU A 49 2.34 6.26 23.68
N ARG A 50 1.14 5.95 24.18
CA ARG A 50 -0.01 6.86 24.17
C ARG A 50 0.29 8.15 24.91
N ASP A 51 0.85 8.06 26.11
CA ASP A 51 1.16 9.24 26.93
C ASP A 51 2.21 10.13 26.26
N LEU A 52 3.26 9.55 25.66
CA LEU A 52 4.27 10.30 24.92
C LEU A 52 3.70 10.92 23.64
N ALA A 53 2.87 10.18 22.90
CA ALA A 53 2.24 10.67 21.67
C ALA A 53 1.36 11.90 21.95
N LEU A 54 0.52 11.83 22.99
CA LEU A 54 -0.33 12.96 23.39
C LEU A 54 0.49 14.12 23.94
N TYR A 55 1.50 13.85 24.76
CA TYR A 55 2.37 14.88 25.30
C TYR A 55 3.12 15.65 24.20
N ALA A 56 3.53 14.98 23.11
CA ALA A 56 4.13 15.62 21.96
C ALA A 56 3.18 16.66 21.29
N LEU A 57 1.89 16.35 21.24
CA LEU A 57 0.88 17.26 20.67
C LEU A 57 0.69 18.48 21.56
N ASP A 58 0.59 18.29 22.88
CA ASP A 58 0.46 19.37 23.85
C ASP A 58 1.63 20.36 23.75
N GLU A 59 2.86 19.84 23.64
CA GLU A 59 4.08 20.64 23.48
C GLU A 59 4.10 21.39 22.14
N ALA A 60 3.69 20.73 21.04
CA ALA A 60 3.63 21.37 19.73
C ALA A 60 2.58 22.50 19.70
N GLN A 61 1.39 22.27 20.27
CA GLN A 61 0.35 23.30 20.38
C GLN A 61 0.78 24.46 21.26
N SER A 62 1.41 24.17 22.41
CA SER A 62 1.95 25.20 23.32
C SER A 62 3.04 26.04 22.66
N ALA A 63 3.82 25.46 21.75
CA ALA A 63 4.81 26.18 20.95
C ALA A 63 4.21 26.95 19.75
N GLY A 64 2.90 26.83 19.50
CA GLY A 64 2.13 27.62 18.52
C GLY A 64 1.80 26.89 17.22
N ALA A 65 1.81 25.56 17.20
CA ALA A 65 1.25 24.80 16.09
C ALA A 65 -0.27 24.95 16.02
N LYS A 66 -0.79 25.26 14.82
CA LYS A 66 -2.24 25.22 14.53
C LYS A 66 -2.75 23.78 14.43
N TYR A 67 -1.89 22.88 13.98
CA TYR A 67 -2.14 21.45 13.90
C TYR A 67 -0.84 20.70 14.14
N ALA A 68 -0.92 19.55 14.80
CA ALA A 68 0.19 18.62 14.89
C ALA A 68 -0.28 17.16 14.79
N ASP A 69 0.60 16.31 14.31
CA ASP A 69 0.46 14.87 14.39
C ASP A 69 1.75 14.25 14.94
N SER A 70 1.60 13.30 15.86
CA SER A 70 2.68 12.50 16.42
C SER A 70 2.51 11.05 15.97
N ARG A 71 3.63 10.39 15.69
CA ARG A 71 3.67 8.98 15.28
C ARG A 71 4.71 8.25 16.10
N VAL A 72 4.29 7.34 16.95
CA VAL A 72 5.18 6.36 17.57
C VAL A 72 5.21 5.14 16.65
N SER A 73 6.39 4.81 16.13
CA SER A 73 6.56 3.72 15.16
C SER A 73 7.62 2.76 15.64
N ARG A 74 7.27 1.46 15.63
CA ARG A 74 8.18 0.34 15.85
C ARG A 74 8.19 -0.54 14.60
N HIS A 75 9.35 -0.70 14.00
CA HIS A 75 9.55 -1.50 12.81
C HIS A 75 10.41 -2.70 13.14
N TRP A 76 9.94 -3.89 12.78
CA TRP A 76 10.73 -5.11 12.73
C TRP A 76 10.93 -5.49 11.27
N THR A 77 12.17 -5.84 10.95
CA THR A 77 12.54 -6.38 9.66
C THR A 77 13.32 -7.66 9.86
N GLU A 78 13.01 -8.68 9.08
CA GLU A 78 13.72 -9.94 9.06
C GLU A 78 13.93 -10.36 7.62
N SER A 79 15.12 -10.87 7.29
CA SER A 79 15.43 -11.38 5.96
C SER A 79 16.27 -12.64 6.09
N VAL A 80 15.80 -13.71 5.46
CA VAL A 80 16.57 -14.94 5.27
C VAL A 80 16.84 -15.07 3.79
N SER A 81 18.10 -15.31 3.41
CA SER A 81 18.53 -15.48 2.03
C SER A 81 19.42 -16.71 1.89
N ALA A 82 19.20 -17.44 0.79
CA ALA A 82 19.95 -18.62 0.45
C ALA A 82 20.37 -18.56 -1.02
N ARG A 83 21.48 -19.22 -1.32
CA ARG A 83 21.97 -19.46 -2.66
C ARG A 83 22.34 -20.92 -2.76
N GLU A 84 21.73 -21.60 -3.72
CA GLU A 84 21.78 -23.06 -3.86
C GLU A 84 21.46 -23.73 -2.51
N ASP A 85 22.41 -24.45 -1.91
CA ASP A 85 22.33 -25.18 -0.64
C ASP A 85 22.94 -24.42 0.56
N ARG A 86 23.23 -23.12 0.40
CA ARG A 86 23.90 -22.31 1.44
C ARG A 86 23.09 -21.09 1.81
N ILE A 87 23.01 -20.80 3.11
CA ILE A 87 22.54 -19.50 3.60
C ILE A 87 23.57 -18.44 3.23
N THR A 88 23.13 -17.36 2.58
CA THR A 88 23.97 -16.21 2.22
C THR A 88 23.82 -15.06 3.19
N GLY A 89 22.74 -15.02 3.96
CA GLY A 89 22.52 -13.96 4.92
C GLY A 89 21.24 -14.18 5.73
N VAL A 90 21.35 -13.89 7.01
CA VAL A 90 20.24 -13.78 7.95
C VAL A 90 20.39 -12.42 8.62
N SER A 91 19.35 -11.59 8.56
CA SER A 91 19.31 -10.33 9.28
C SER A 91 17.98 -10.19 9.99
N LYS A 92 18.04 -9.62 11.18
CA LYS A 92 16.89 -9.20 11.98
C LYS A 92 17.23 -7.86 12.59
N SER A 93 16.39 -6.87 12.37
CA SER A 93 16.60 -5.54 12.94
C SER A 93 15.30 -4.94 13.41
N GLU A 94 15.43 -4.06 14.39
CA GLU A 94 14.35 -3.32 14.98
C GLU A 94 14.69 -1.83 14.99
N SER A 95 13.70 -0.99 14.69
CA SER A 95 13.79 0.46 14.82
C SER A 95 12.58 0.98 15.58
N TYR A 96 12.80 1.89 16.52
CA TYR A 96 11.75 2.41 17.39
C TYR A 96 11.96 3.89 17.67
N GLY A 97 10.89 4.67 17.61
CA GLY A 97 10.95 6.10 17.88
C GLY A 97 9.63 6.81 17.66
N ILE A 98 9.68 8.13 17.88
CA ILE A 98 8.55 9.04 17.71
C ILE A 98 8.90 10.17 16.75
N GLY A 99 8.01 10.44 15.81
CA GLY A 99 8.06 11.58 14.91
C GLY A 99 6.94 12.56 15.23
N VAL A 100 7.24 13.86 15.19
CA VAL A 100 6.26 14.93 15.38
C VAL A 100 6.28 15.80 14.14
N ARG A 101 5.11 16.01 13.55
CA ARG A 101 4.89 16.94 12.45
C ARG A 101 4.00 18.07 12.95
N ALA A 102 4.41 19.31 12.69
CA ALA A 102 3.69 20.51 13.11
C ALA A 102 3.39 21.42 11.92
N LEU A 103 2.21 22.05 11.95
CA LEU A 103 1.77 23.06 11.01
C LEU A 103 1.69 24.40 11.74
N VAL A 104 2.47 25.38 11.30
CA VAL A 104 2.45 26.75 11.82
C VAL A 104 2.10 27.69 10.67
N SER A 105 1.12 28.56 10.87
CA SER A 105 0.50 29.36 9.79
C SER A 105 -0.03 28.44 8.68
N GLY A 106 0.75 28.22 7.61
CA GLY A 106 0.50 27.18 6.61
C GLY A 106 1.75 26.40 6.18
N SER A 107 2.83 26.47 6.95
CA SER A 107 4.09 25.80 6.66
C SER A 107 4.34 24.62 7.60
N TRP A 108 4.95 23.56 7.07
CA TRP A 108 5.19 22.30 7.78
C TRP A 108 6.60 22.22 8.36
N GLY A 109 6.72 21.59 9.51
CA GLY A 109 7.99 21.16 10.09
C GLY A 109 7.87 19.76 10.67
N PHE A 110 8.99 19.05 10.72
CA PHE A 110 9.05 17.67 11.18
C PHE A 110 10.36 17.39 11.89
N THR A 111 10.28 16.72 13.04
CA THR A 111 11.43 16.22 13.79
C THR A 111 11.08 14.83 14.34
N ALA A 112 12.09 13.98 14.50
CA ALA A 112 11.93 12.65 15.10
C ALA A 112 13.07 12.33 16.06
N THR A 113 12.78 11.47 17.04
CA THR A 113 13.76 10.97 18.00
C THR A 113 13.53 9.49 18.31
N ARG A 114 14.61 8.80 18.65
CA ARG A 114 14.60 7.43 19.20
C ARG A 114 14.62 7.40 20.73
N GLU A 115 14.83 8.56 21.36
CA GLU A 115 14.77 8.72 22.81
C GLU A 115 13.32 8.96 23.23
N LEU A 116 12.69 7.96 23.85
CA LEU A 116 11.29 8.01 24.29
C LEU A 116 11.18 8.49 25.73
N THR A 117 11.74 9.66 25.99
CA THR A 117 11.61 10.40 27.25
C THR A 117 10.76 11.64 27.03
N ARG A 118 10.09 12.13 28.07
CA ARG A 118 9.29 13.37 27.97
C ARG A 118 10.15 14.53 27.48
N GLU A 119 11.37 14.65 27.99
CA GLU A 119 12.28 15.75 27.62
C GLU A 119 12.68 15.69 26.15
N ALA A 120 13.01 14.50 25.62
CA ALA A 120 13.35 14.33 24.21
C ALA A 120 12.16 14.57 23.28
N VAL A 121 10.97 14.11 23.69
CA VAL A 121 9.72 14.33 22.95
C VAL A 121 9.35 15.81 22.90
N ALA A 122 9.43 16.52 24.03
CA ALA A 122 9.17 17.94 24.09
C ALA A 122 10.16 18.74 23.21
N ARG A 123 11.44 18.38 23.22
CA ARG A 123 12.44 18.97 22.30
C ARG A 123 12.06 18.72 20.85
N ALA A 124 11.75 17.48 20.46
CA ALA A 124 11.37 17.14 19.10
C ALA A 124 10.12 17.91 18.63
N ALA A 125 9.10 18.05 19.49
CA ALA A 125 7.90 18.83 19.18
C ALA A 125 8.20 20.31 18.95
N ARG A 126 9.01 20.92 19.83
CA ARG A 126 9.42 22.34 19.71
C ARG A 126 10.30 22.57 18.48
N ASP A 127 11.20 21.65 18.18
CA ASP A 127 12.05 21.72 16.98
C ASP A 127 11.21 21.62 15.70
N ALA A 128 10.21 20.74 15.66
CA ALA A 128 9.28 20.63 14.53
C ALA A 128 8.53 21.96 14.30
N VAL A 129 8.11 22.64 15.38
CA VAL A 129 7.47 23.96 15.31
C VAL A 129 8.46 25.05 14.86
N ALA A 130 9.69 25.02 15.36
CA ALA A 130 10.74 25.97 14.95
C ALA A 130 11.06 25.84 13.45
N ILE A 131 11.17 24.61 12.94
CA ILE A 131 11.35 24.32 11.50
C ILE A 131 10.15 24.83 10.70
N ALA A 132 8.92 24.59 11.17
CA ALA A 132 7.72 25.06 10.51
C ALA A 132 7.69 26.60 10.39
N ARG A 133 8.08 27.31 11.46
CA ARG A 133 8.20 28.78 11.47
C ARG A 133 9.27 29.27 10.49
N ALA A 134 10.46 28.67 10.53
CA ALA A 134 11.54 29.05 9.61
C ALA A 134 11.15 28.83 8.15
N ASN A 135 10.41 27.77 7.85
CA ASN A 135 9.87 27.51 6.51
C ASN A 135 8.84 28.58 6.10
N ASP A 136 7.97 28.99 7.03
CA ASP A 136 6.98 30.05 6.81
C ASP A 136 7.65 31.40 6.52
N ASP A 137 8.73 31.73 7.23
CA ASP A 137 9.47 32.98 7.04
C ASP A 137 10.11 33.07 5.64
N VAL A 138 10.55 31.94 5.07
CA VAL A 138 11.19 31.86 3.75
C VAL A 138 10.15 31.82 2.62
N ALA A 139 9.11 31.02 2.78
CA ALA A 139 8.10 30.80 1.76
C ALA A 139 6.72 30.63 2.40
N PRO A 140 6.05 31.74 2.78
CA PRO A 140 4.73 31.69 3.39
C PRO A 140 3.75 30.91 2.53
N ALA A 141 3.02 29.99 3.16
CA ALA A 141 2.01 29.18 2.49
C ALA A 141 0.68 29.30 3.23
N GLU A 142 -0.42 29.19 2.48
CA GLU A 142 -1.75 29.01 3.05
C GLU A 142 -2.14 27.53 2.94
N THR A 143 -2.10 26.82 4.07
CA THR A 143 -2.49 25.42 4.14
C THR A 143 -3.80 25.29 4.92
N THR A 144 -4.83 24.82 4.22
CA THR A 144 -6.11 24.46 4.84
C THR A 144 -6.24 22.94 4.86
N LEU A 145 -6.42 22.37 6.04
CA LEU A 145 -6.65 20.95 6.21
C LEU A 145 -8.08 20.59 5.81
N ALA A 146 -8.24 19.47 5.13
CA ALA A 146 -9.56 18.92 4.86
C ALA A 146 -10.25 18.55 6.19
N PRO A 147 -11.57 18.77 6.32
CA PRO A 147 -12.29 18.32 7.50
C PRO A 147 -12.30 16.78 7.53
N VAL A 148 -11.82 16.22 8.63
CA VAL A 148 -11.82 14.78 8.89
C VAL A 148 -12.51 14.53 10.22
N ALA A 149 -13.36 13.51 10.30
CA ALA A 149 -13.96 13.09 11.57
C ALA A 149 -12.88 12.40 12.42
N PRO A 150 -12.70 12.80 13.69
CA PRO A 150 -11.68 12.20 14.54
C PRO A 150 -11.99 10.74 14.86
N VAL A 151 -10.94 9.94 15.03
CA VAL A 151 -11.03 8.51 15.39
C VAL A 151 -10.29 8.28 16.72
N PRO A 152 -10.94 8.44 17.89
CA PRO A 152 -10.27 8.51 19.20
C PRO A 152 -9.78 7.18 19.78
N ASP A 153 -10.12 6.04 19.16
CA ASP A 153 -9.59 4.70 19.50
C ASP A 153 -9.63 3.81 18.25
N GLY A 154 -8.92 4.27 17.23
CA GLY A 154 -8.73 3.55 15.98
C GLY A 154 -7.86 2.33 16.17
N ARG A 155 -8.29 1.16 15.70
CA ARG A 155 -7.49 -0.06 15.74
C ARG A 155 -7.55 -0.77 14.42
N TRP A 156 -6.39 -1.20 13.93
CA TRP A 156 -6.29 -1.95 12.69
C TRP A 156 -5.06 -2.84 12.71
N VAL A 157 -5.21 -4.07 12.20
CA VAL A 157 -4.11 -5.00 11.98
C VAL A 157 -4.27 -5.57 10.57
N THR A 158 -3.16 -5.74 9.85
CA THR A 158 -3.17 -6.50 8.59
C THR A 158 -3.84 -7.85 8.83
N PRO A 159 -4.90 -8.22 8.11
CA PRO A 159 -5.49 -9.56 8.24
C PRO A 159 -4.44 -10.63 7.95
N HIS A 160 -4.21 -11.54 8.90
CA HIS A 160 -3.26 -12.63 8.77
C HIS A 160 -3.66 -13.81 9.65
N GLU A 161 -3.22 -15.00 9.29
CA GLU A 161 -3.37 -16.22 10.11
C GLU A 161 -2.11 -16.50 10.93
N THR A 162 -0.94 -16.33 10.31
CA THR A 162 0.36 -16.60 10.94
C THR A 162 1.27 -15.39 10.83
N ASP A 163 1.78 -14.90 11.96
CA ASP A 163 2.79 -13.85 11.97
C ASP A 163 4.12 -14.41 11.44
N PRO A 164 4.72 -13.82 10.38
CA PRO A 164 5.98 -14.30 9.86
C PRO A 164 7.13 -14.17 10.86
N PHE A 165 7.03 -13.37 11.93
CA PHE A 165 8.06 -13.29 12.98
C PHE A 165 7.98 -14.42 14.01
N ASP A 166 6.85 -15.14 14.07
CA ASP A 166 6.69 -16.31 14.95
C ASP A 166 7.21 -17.60 14.30
N VAL A 167 7.41 -17.58 12.97
CA VAL A 167 7.96 -18.70 12.21
C VAL A 167 9.48 -18.81 12.42
N PRO A 168 10.02 -19.99 12.81
CA PRO A 168 11.46 -20.17 13.00
C PRO A 168 12.28 -19.86 11.74
N ILE A 169 13.52 -19.40 11.93
CA ILE A 169 14.43 -19.07 10.82
C ILE A 169 14.79 -20.35 10.04
N GLU A 170 14.89 -21.47 10.74
CA GLU A 170 15.18 -22.79 10.20
C GLU A 170 14.11 -23.23 9.20
N GLU A 171 12.82 -23.08 9.55
CA GLU A 171 11.71 -23.41 8.65
C GLU A 171 11.73 -22.56 7.37
N LYS A 172 12.06 -21.27 7.51
CA LYS A 172 12.23 -20.36 6.38
C LYS A 172 13.41 -20.79 5.50
N ALA A 173 14.55 -21.13 6.10
CA ALA A 173 15.73 -21.58 5.38
C ALA A 173 15.45 -22.90 4.64
N ASP A 174 14.77 -23.85 5.28
CA ASP A 174 14.39 -25.13 4.69
C ASP A 174 13.44 -24.96 3.50
N LEU A 175 12.49 -24.02 3.58
CA LEU A 175 11.66 -23.65 2.42
C LEU A 175 12.52 -23.16 1.25
N LEU A 176 13.48 -22.27 1.51
CA LEU A 176 14.37 -21.73 0.49
C LEU A 176 15.25 -22.82 -0.14
N PHE A 177 15.80 -23.73 0.67
CA PHE A 177 16.61 -24.84 0.18
C PHE A 177 15.82 -25.80 -0.68
N ARG A 178 14.61 -26.19 -0.26
CA ARG A 178 13.72 -27.04 -1.07
C ARG A 178 13.40 -26.39 -2.42
N ALA A 179 13.09 -25.10 -2.42
CA ALA A 179 12.81 -24.37 -3.65
C ALA A 179 14.05 -24.29 -4.56
N ASN A 180 15.21 -23.97 -4.00
CA ASN A 180 16.46 -23.91 -4.75
C ASN A 180 16.83 -25.26 -5.38
N ALA A 181 16.72 -26.34 -4.61
CA ALA A 181 16.99 -27.69 -5.07
C ALA A 181 16.05 -28.10 -6.23
N ALA A 182 14.76 -27.76 -6.13
CA ALA A 182 13.79 -28.04 -7.19
C ALA A 182 14.11 -27.31 -8.50
N ALA A 183 14.50 -26.02 -8.42
CA ALA A 183 14.94 -25.27 -9.61
C ALA A 183 16.25 -25.79 -10.20
N LEU A 184 17.21 -26.18 -9.37
CA LEU A 184 18.51 -26.73 -9.80
C LEU A 184 18.38 -28.09 -10.50
N GLY A 185 17.30 -28.84 -10.24
CA GLY A 185 17.01 -30.10 -10.94
C GLY A 185 16.72 -29.93 -12.43
N VAL A 186 16.43 -28.71 -12.90
CA VAL A 186 16.13 -28.45 -14.32
C VAL A 186 17.41 -28.28 -15.13
N GLN A 187 17.51 -29.06 -16.21
CA GLN A 187 18.69 -29.04 -17.08
C GLN A 187 18.96 -27.64 -17.67
N GLY A 188 20.20 -27.16 -17.51
CA GLY A 188 20.64 -25.86 -18.01
C GLY A 188 20.59 -24.75 -16.96
N VAL A 189 19.94 -24.96 -15.81
CA VAL A 189 20.05 -24.06 -14.66
C VAL A 189 21.39 -24.28 -13.96
N ARG A 190 22.07 -23.19 -13.61
CA ARG A 190 23.37 -23.25 -12.92
C ARG A 190 23.40 -22.55 -11.57
N PHE A 191 22.64 -21.47 -11.43
CA PHE A 191 22.64 -20.68 -10.20
C PHE A 191 21.22 -20.36 -9.77
N VAL A 192 20.95 -20.48 -8.49
CA VAL A 192 19.66 -20.16 -7.90
C VAL A 192 19.88 -19.45 -6.59
N SER A 193 19.23 -18.30 -6.42
CA SER A 193 19.19 -17.56 -5.17
C SER A 193 17.75 -17.28 -4.77
N SER A 194 17.47 -17.31 -3.49
CA SER A 194 16.14 -17.08 -2.96
C SER A 194 16.20 -16.35 -1.63
N SER A 195 15.12 -15.68 -1.28
CA SER A 195 15.01 -15.01 0.01
C SER A 195 13.56 -14.88 0.43
N VAL A 196 13.33 -14.72 1.73
CA VAL A 196 12.07 -14.18 2.23
C VAL A 196 12.37 -13.02 3.17
N GLY A 197 11.80 -11.86 2.84
CA GLY A 197 11.79 -10.69 3.70
C GLY A 197 10.45 -10.54 4.41
N SER A 198 10.48 -10.24 5.70
CA SER A 198 9.32 -9.99 6.55
C SER A 198 9.44 -8.61 7.17
N ASN A 199 8.37 -7.84 7.12
CA ASN A 199 8.28 -6.51 7.71
C ASN A 199 7.03 -6.45 8.59
N LYS A 200 7.20 -5.99 9.83
CA LYS A 200 6.10 -5.68 10.74
C LYS A 200 6.29 -4.26 11.23
N GLU A 201 5.24 -3.46 11.20
CA GLU A 201 5.23 -2.10 11.72
C GLU A 201 4.08 -1.95 12.70
N SER A 202 4.38 -1.64 13.96
CA SER A 202 3.42 -1.08 14.90
C SER A 202 3.50 0.44 14.80
N ARG A 203 2.38 1.11 14.59
CA ARG A 203 2.28 2.56 14.45
C ARG A 203 1.11 3.08 15.28
N LEU A 204 1.41 3.91 16.25
CA LEU A 204 0.43 4.75 16.93
C LEU A 204 0.46 6.15 16.31
N VAL A 205 -0.67 6.59 15.77
CA VAL A 205 -0.85 7.95 15.25
C VAL A 205 -1.76 8.72 16.19
N ALA A 206 -1.31 9.88 16.66
CA ALA A 206 -2.15 10.84 17.38
C ALA A 206 -2.16 12.19 16.66
N THR A 207 -3.29 12.87 16.67
CA THR A 207 -3.47 14.17 15.98
C THR A 207 -4.17 15.17 16.89
N THR A 208 -3.88 16.46 16.71
CA THR A 208 -4.54 17.54 17.46
C THR A 208 -6.04 17.67 17.15
N ASP A 209 -6.53 17.06 16.06
CA ASP A 209 -7.95 16.99 15.74
C ASP A 209 -8.71 15.91 16.55
N GLY A 210 -8.01 15.10 17.34
CA GLY A 210 -8.59 14.11 18.26
C GLY A 210 -8.54 12.67 17.78
N SER A 211 -7.81 12.36 16.71
CA SER A 211 -7.59 10.97 16.30
C SER A 211 -6.46 10.34 17.12
N LEU A 212 -6.67 9.08 17.51
CA LEU A 212 -5.69 8.21 18.16
C LEU A 212 -5.88 6.81 17.57
N ILE A 213 -4.94 6.37 16.73
CA ILE A 213 -5.10 5.18 15.90
C ILE A 213 -3.88 4.28 16.08
N GLN A 214 -4.09 3.08 16.63
CA GLN A 214 -3.13 2.00 16.69
C GLN A 214 -3.25 1.13 15.43
N GLN A 215 -2.15 0.98 14.69
CA GLN A 215 -2.10 0.20 13.47
C GLN A 215 -0.95 -0.79 13.52
N THR A 216 -1.18 -2.04 13.10
CA THR A 216 -0.11 -3.00 12.86
C THR A 216 -0.13 -3.45 11.41
N PHE A 217 0.87 -3.04 10.65
CA PHE A 217 1.07 -3.46 9.27
C PHE A 217 2.04 -4.63 9.22
N MET A 218 1.70 -5.61 8.39
CA MET A 218 2.54 -6.77 8.12
C MET A 218 2.71 -6.92 6.61
N ARG A 219 3.92 -7.29 6.18
CA ARG A 219 4.24 -7.54 4.78
C ARG A 219 5.30 -8.62 4.65
N VAL A 220 5.06 -9.55 3.76
CA VAL A 220 6.01 -10.58 3.35
C VAL A 220 6.46 -10.34 1.90
N ASN A 221 7.71 -10.64 1.62
CA ASN A 221 8.33 -10.49 0.31
C ASN A 221 9.21 -11.71 0.02
N PRO A 222 8.63 -12.83 -0.44
CA PRO A 222 9.37 -13.96 -0.96
C PRO A 222 9.94 -13.61 -2.34
N SER A 223 11.18 -14.02 -2.59
CA SER A 223 11.84 -13.81 -3.86
C SER A 223 12.67 -15.02 -4.27
N MET A 224 12.76 -15.23 -5.57
CA MET A 224 13.62 -16.23 -6.18
C MET A 224 14.18 -15.66 -7.48
N ASN A 225 15.44 -15.96 -7.76
CA ASN A 225 16.10 -15.64 -9.00
C ASN A 225 16.87 -16.87 -9.48
N ILE A 226 16.47 -17.36 -10.65
CA ILE A 226 16.99 -18.59 -11.26
C ILE A 226 17.76 -18.21 -12.52
N THR A 227 18.99 -18.70 -12.67
CA THR A 227 19.85 -18.39 -13.82
C THR A 227 20.22 -19.64 -14.59
N ALA A 228 19.83 -19.65 -15.87
CA ALA A 228 20.26 -20.65 -16.85
C ALA A 228 21.53 -20.19 -17.57
N VAL A 229 22.42 -21.13 -17.89
CA VAL A 229 23.70 -20.89 -18.55
C VAL A 229 23.88 -21.86 -19.71
N ALA A 230 24.20 -21.34 -20.89
CA ALA A 230 24.49 -22.13 -22.08
C ALA A 230 25.96 -22.60 -22.06
N THR A 231 26.24 -23.70 -22.76
CA THR A 231 27.62 -24.19 -22.96
C THR A 231 28.52 -23.15 -23.65
N ALA A 232 27.94 -22.30 -24.48
CA ALA A 232 28.64 -21.22 -25.18
C ALA A 232 28.97 -19.99 -24.29
N GLY A 233 28.52 -19.98 -23.03
CA GLY A 233 28.80 -18.91 -22.06
C GLY A 233 27.67 -17.89 -21.87
N ASP A 234 26.64 -17.89 -22.73
CA ASP A 234 25.48 -17.03 -22.56
C ASP A 234 24.67 -17.41 -21.31
N PHE A 235 24.04 -16.42 -20.67
CA PHE A 235 23.21 -16.64 -19.49
C PHE A 235 21.93 -15.82 -19.52
N ALA A 236 20.87 -16.34 -18.91
CA ALA A 236 19.63 -15.61 -18.70
C ALA A 236 19.03 -15.94 -17.34
N SER A 237 18.50 -14.92 -16.67
CA SER A 237 17.85 -15.08 -15.36
C SER A 237 16.36 -14.83 -15.43
N ARG A 238 15.61 -15.60 -14.64
CA ARG A 238 14.21 -15.40 -14.31
C ARG A 238 14.10 -15.06 -12.82
N GLY A 239 13.78 -13.81 -12.52
CA GLY A 239 13.39 -13.35 -11.18
C GLY A 239 11.97 -12.78 -11.20
N SER A 240 11.48 -12.17 -10.11
CA SER A 240 10.09 -11.67 -10.00
C SER A 240 9.07 -12.78 -10.18
N VAL A 241 9.23 -13.85 -9.39
CA VAL A 241 8.38 -15.04 -9.44
C VAL A 241 7.18 -14.95 -8.49
N ALA A 242 7.26 -14.06 -7.50
CA ALA A 242 6.23 -13.79 -6.53
C ALA A 242 6.19 -12.29 -6.22
N ASP A 243 4.99 -11.77 -5.96
CA ASP A 243 4.80 -10.38 -5.57
C ASP A 243 4.84 -10.25 -4.04
N PRO A 244 5.33 -9.13 -3.49
CA PRO A 244 5.21 -8.84 -2.07
C PRO A 244 3.74 -8.61 -1.70
N ALA A 245 3.31 -9.13 -0.55
CA ALA A 245 1.93 -9.03 -0.09
C ALA A 245 1.83 -8.50 1.34
N GLY A 246 0.80 -7.69 1.60
CA GLY A 246 0.42 -7.26 2.94
C GLY A 246 -0.45 -8.32 3.61
N LEU A 247 0.11 -9.52 3.81
CA LEU A 247 -0.51 -10.71 4.39
C LEU A 247 0.49 -11.39 5.35
N GLY A 248 0.03 -12.41 6.08
CA GLY A 248 0.88 -13.23 6.94
C GLY A 248 1.70 -14.28 6.20
N TRP A 249 2.28 -15.19 6.97
CA TRP A 249 3.11 -16.28 6.45
C TRP A 249 2.32 -17.27 5.57
N GLU A 250 1.00 -17.38 5.78
CA GLU A 250 0.12 -18.22 4.96
C GLU A 250 0.21 -17.89 3.46
N TYR A 251 0.51 -16.63 3.11
CA TYR A 251 0.75 -16.24 1.72
C TYR A 251 2.00 -16.90 1.15
N VAL A 252 3.09 -16.98 1.92
CA VAL A 252 4.36 -17.59 1.46
C VAL A 252 4.19 -19.09 1.29
N VAL A 253 3.45 -19.73 2.22
CA VAL A 253 3.11 -21.16 2.12
C VAL A 253 2.26 -21.41 0.88
N GLY A 254 1.20 -20.62 0.66
CA GLY A 254 0.29 -20.78 -0.48
C GLY A 254 0.88 -20.45 -1.86
N LEU A 255 2.11 -19.93 -1.93
CA LEU A 255 2.84 -19.79 -3.20
C LEU A 255 3.51 -21.09 -3.66
N ASP A 256 3.64 -22.08 -2.77
CA ASP A 256 4.26 -23.38 -3.04
C ASP A 256 5.58 -23.23 -3.82
N LEU A 257 6.51 -22.42 -3.28
CA LEU A 257 7.72 -21.99 -3.98
C LEU A 257 8.52 -23.17 -4.57
N ALA A 258 8.58 -24.29 -3.85
CA ALA A 258 9.30 -25.48 -4.31
C ALA A 258 8.60 -26.21 -5.46
N GLU A 259 7.26 -26.21 -5.49
CA GLU A 259 6.49 -26.84 -6.57
C GLU A 259 6.52 -25.98 -7.84
N ASN A 260 6.50 -24.65 -7.69
CA ASN A 260 6.56 -23.72 -8.82
C ASN A 260 7.99 -23.47 -9.36
N ALA A 261 9.02 -23.74 -8.57
CA ALA A 261 10.42 -23.51 -8.93
C ALA A 261 10.87 -24.15 -10.27
N PRO A 262 10.54 -25.42 -10.59
CA PRO A 262 10.88 -26.03 -11.88
C PRO A 262 10.30 -25.27 -13.08
N ARG A 263 9.06 -24.80 -12.99
CA ARG A 263 8.42 -24.01 -14.06
C ARG A 263 9.17 -22.70 -14.31
N TRP A 264 9.56 -21.98 -13.26
CA TRP A 264 10.33 -20.75 -13.40
C TRP A 264 11.75 -21.00 -13.92
N ALA A 265 12.33 -22.14 -13.60
CA ALA A 265 13.59 -22.60 -14.15
C ALA A 265 13.49 -22.89 -15.66
N GLU A 266 12.44 -23.57 -16.12
CA GLU A 266 12.16 -23.76 -17.54
C GLU A 266 11.97 -22.42 -18.26
N GLU A 267 11.28 -21.46 -17.64
CA GLU A 267 11.17 -20.09 -18.16
C GLU A 267 12.53 -19.40 -18.32
N ALA A 268 13.48 -19.61 -17.39
CA ALA A 268 14.84 -19.09 -17.51
C ALA A 268 15.58 -19.72 -18.71
N VAL A 269 15.44 -21.03 -18.92
CA VAL A 269 16.02 -21.75 -20.06
C VAL A 269 15.38 -21.30 -21.38
N MET A 270 14.06 -21.11 -21.41
CA MET A 270 13.36 -20.57 -22.59
C MET A 270 13.85 -19.15 -22.92
N LYS A 271 14.02 -18.30 -21.91
CA LYS A 271 14.54 -16.94 -22.07
C LYS A 271 15.98 -16.95 -22.63
N LEU A 272 16.81 -17.89 -22.18
CA LEU A 272 18.17 -18.07 -22.71
C LEU A 272 18.17 -18.45 -24.19
N ARG A 273 17.21 -19.27 -24.63
CA ARG A 273 17.08 -19.71 -26.03
C ARG A 273 16.35 -18.70 -26.92
N ALA A 274 15.75 -17.66 -26.35
CA ALA A 274 14.96 -16.71 -27.09
C ALA A 274 15.85 -15.89 -28.04
N LEU A 275 15.45 -15.82 -29.31
CA LEU A 275 16.13 -14.99 -30.30
C LEU A 275 16.03 -13.52 -29.90
N SER A 276 17.14 -12.78 -30.02
CA SER A 276 17.11 -11.33 -29.90
C SER A 276 16.22 -10.77 -31.01
N ARG A 277 15.12 -10.09 -30.65
CA ARG A 277 14.38 -9.33 -31.65
C ARG A 277 15.25 -8.16 -32.10
N ARG A 278 15.49 -8.05 -33.40
CA ARG A 278 15.86 -6.75 -33.98
C ARG A 278 14.71 -5.79 -33.68
N LEU A 279 15.05 -4.61 -33.15
CA LEU A 279 14.11 -3.50 -32.98
C LEU A 279 13.60 -3.08 -34.37
N GLY A 280 12.52 -3.71 -34.82
CA GLY A 280 11.68 -3.27 -35.91
C GLY A 280 10.49 -2.50 -35.33
N TYR A 281 10.13 -1.39 -35.96
CA TYR A 281 8.92 -0.62 -35.68
C TYR A 281 7.68 -1.40 -36.16
N GLU A 282 7.42 -2.56 -35.55
CA GLU A 282 6.23 -3.36 -35.83
C GLU A 282 5.26 -3.19 -34.67
N GLY A 283 4.09 -2.64 -34.98
CA GLY A 283 3.09 -2.19 -34.02
C GLY A 283 2.70 -3.29 -33.05
N THR A 284 3.21 -3.20 -31.82
CA THR A 284 2.79 -4.07 -30.74
C THR A 284 1.44 -3.58 -30.21
N THR A 285 0.39 -4.39 -30.41
CA THR A 285 -0.88 -4.31 -29.69
C THR A 285 -0.68 -4.76 -28.23
N GLY A 286 0.20 -4.07 -27.51
CA GLY A 286 0.39 -4.22 -26.08
C GLY A 286 -0.57 -3.30 -25.33
N ARG A 287 -1.10 -3.76 -24.18
CA ARG A 287 -1.73 -2.87 -23.20
C ARG A 287 -0.72 -1.81 -22.81
N VAL A 288 -0.89 -0.61 -23.35
CA VAL A 288 -0.12 0.57 -22.94
C VAL A 288 -0.47 0.81 -21.47
N ALA A 289 0.51 0.61 -20.59
CA ALA A 289 0.43 1.14 -19.23
C ALA A 289 0.38 2.67 -19.36
N ARG A 290 -0.82 3.24 -19.32
CA ARG A 290 -0.97 4.68 -19.12
C ARG A 290 -0.44 4.96 -17.72
N CYS A 291 0.73 5.59 -17.64
CA CYS A 291 1.24 6.16 -16.41
C CYS A 291 0.20 7.09 -15.80
N GLY A 292 -0.46 6.64 -14.73
CA GLY A 292 -1.20 7.51 -13.83
C GLY A 292 -0.23 8.26 -12.92
N HIS A 293 0.57 9.17 -13.48
CA HIS A 293 1.36 10.14 -12.73
C HIS A 293 1.42 11.43 -13.54
N GLY A 294 0.47 12.33 -13.27
CA GLY A 294 0.40 13.60 -13.99
C GLY A 294 -0.87 14.40 -13.75
N ALA A 295 -1.27 14.64 -12.50
CA ALA A 295 -2.16 15.76 -12.20
C ALA A 295 -1.32 17.04 -12.14
N ARG A 296 -0.87 17.54 -13.30
CA ARG A 296 -0.39 18.92 -13.43
C ARG A 296 -1.54 19.78 -13.92
N ASN A 297 -1.98 20.69 -13.06
CA ASN A 297 -2.89 21.77 -13.37
C ASN A 297 -2.26 22.67 -14.45
N HIS A 298 -2.63 22.46 -15.71
CA HIS A 298 -2.49 23.48 -16.74
C HIS A 298 -3.88 24.00 -17.09
N ARG A 299 -4.15 25.24 -16.70
CA ARG A 299 -5.29 26.02 -17.17
C ARG A 299 -5.15 26.16 -18.69
N GLY A 300 -6.16 25.71 -19.43
CA GLY A 300 -6.28 25.97 -20.86
C GLY A 300 -6.08 24.75 -21.76
N ALA A 301 -6.96 23.75 -21.67
CA ALA A 301 -7.20 22.80 -22.76
C ALA A 301 -8.69 22.45 -22.80
N ALA A 302 -9.29 22.56 -24.00
CA ALA A 302 -10.71 22.31 -24.25
C ALA A 302 -11.11 20.85 -23.92
N PRO A 303 -12.39 20.59 -23.58
CA PRO A 303 -12.83 19.26 -23.17
C PRO A 303 -12.73 18.27 -24.33
N ILE A 304 -12.02 17.16 -24.09
CA ILE A 304 -12.02 15.99 -24.98
C ILE A 304 -13.35 15.27 -24.75
N HIS A 305 -14.25 15.30 -25.74
CA HIS A 305 -15.44 14.46 -25.75
C HIS A 305 -15.06 12.97 -25.84
N CYS A 306 -15.27 12.22 -24.77
CA CYS A 306 -15.25 10.76 -24.81
C CYS A 306 -16.50 10.24 -25.54
N ARG A 307 -16.34 9.72 -26.76
CA ARG A 307 -17.36 8.86 -27.38
C ARG A 307 -17.24 7.44 -26.80
N PRO A 308 -18.35 6.78 -26.41
CA PRO A 308 -18.31 5.38 -26.01
C PRO A 308 -18.01 4.51 -27.24
N GLY A 309 -16.90 3.76 -27.17
CA GLY A 309 -16.54 2.74 -28.15
C GLY A 309 -17.48 1.53 -28.02
N ARG A 310 -18.07 1.17 -29.16
CA ARG A 310 -19.02 0.06 -29.37
C ARG A 310 -18.34 -1.29 -29.12
N TRP A 311 -18.95 -2.16 -28.32
CA TRP A 311 -18.61 -3.59 -28.26
C TRP A 311 -19.17 -4.29 -29.52
N PRO A 312 -18.41 -5.13 -30.24
CA PRO A 312 -18.98 -5.97 -31.29
C PRO A 312 -19.76 -7.12 -30.67
N SER A 313 -21.03 -7.21 -31.04
CA SER A 313 -21.95 -8.30 -30.75
C SER A 313 -21.83 -9.43 -31.78
N GLY A 314 -21.76 -10.68 -31.31
CA GLY A 314 -22.30 -11.85 -32.01
C GLY A 314 -21.29 -12.86 -32.57
N GLY A 315 -21.45 -14.13 -32.16
CA GLY A 315 -20.82 -15.30 -32.76
C GLY A 315 -20.68 -16.49 -31.81
N HIS A 316 -21.80 -17.00 -31.28
CA HIS A 316 -21.86 -18.31 -30.62
C HIS A 316 -22.08 -19.39 -31.69
N ASP A 317 -21.17 -20.36 -31.78
CA ASP A 317 -21.43 -21.72 -32.27
C ASP A 317 -20.44 -22.68 -31.57
N GLY A 318 -20.95 -23.77 -30.99
CA GLY A 318 -20.13 -24.94 -30.60
C GLY A 318 -19.86 -25.18 -29.10
N VAL A 319 -20.86 -25.75 -28.41
CA VAL A 319 -20.80 -26.84 -27.40
C VAL A 319 -19.51 -27.06 -26.57
N GLY A 320 -19.66 -27.03 -25.24
CA GLY A 320 -18.72 -27.64 -24.29
C GLY A 320 -18.95 -27.23 -22.83
N THR A 321 -19.75 -28.00 -22.10
CA THR A 321 -20.11 -27.84 -20.68
C THR A 321 -18.92 -27.91 -19.71
N SER A 322 -18.80 -26.98 -18.75
CA SER A 322 -18.51 -27.24 -17.31
C SER A 322 -18.33 -25.94 -16.52
N GLU A 323 -19.01 -25.83 -15.38
CA GLU A 323 -18.85 -24.78 -14.36
C GLU A 323 -17.51 -24.93 -13.61
N PRO A 324 -16.91 -23.85 -13.06
CA PRO A 324 -15.97 -23.97 -11.95
C PRO A 324 -16.62 -23.54 -10.63
N GLY A 325 -16.95 -24.55 -9.82
CA GLY A 325 -17.34 -24.43 -8.42
C GLY A 325 -16.17 -24.05 -7.50
N GLY A 326 -16.55 -23.59 -6.31
CA GLY A 326 -15.67 -23.00 -5.30
C GLY A 326 -14.65 -23.94 -4.65
N TYR A 327 -13.59 -23.32 -4.14
CA TYR A 327 -12.56 -23.98 -3.33
C TYR A 327 -13.06 -24.16 -1.90
N LEU A 328 -13.47 -25.39 -1.56
CA LEU A 328 -13.70 -25.85 -0.20
C LEU A 328 -12.58 -26.80 0.24
N ALA A 329 -12.17 -26.60 1.49
CA ALA A 329 -11.17 -27.32 2.24
C ALA A 329 -11.29 -28.87 2.14
N ARG A 330 -10.14 -29.55 2.00
CA ARG A 330 -10.05 -31.00 2.22
C ARG A 330 -9.44 -31.30 3.58
N ARG A 331 -10.22 -32.05 4.36
CA ARG A 331 -9.81 -32.75 5.59
C ARG A 331 -8.69 -33.75 5.32
N LEU A 332 -7.74 -33.77 6.24
CA LEU A 332 -6.77 -34.84 6.47
C LEU A 332 -7.50 -36.16 6.77
N ARG A 333 -7.01 -37.26 6.20
CA ARG A 333 -7.23 -38.63 6.69
C ARG A 333 -5.86 -39.23 6.98
N ASP A 334 -5.70 -39.78 8.17
CA ASP A 334 -4.64 -40.74 8.50
C ASP A 334 -4.76 -42.01 7.63
N PRO A 335 -3.63 -42.72 7.43
CA PRO A 335 -3.42 -44.00 8.14
C PRO A 335 -1.93 -44.19 8.56
N ALA A 336 -1.51 -45.04 9.49
CA ALA A 336 -2.07 -46.18 10.24
C ALA A 336 -1.35 -46.29 11.60
#